data_AF-A0A6B3HPB9-F1
#
_entry.id   AF-A0A6B3HPB9-F1
#
_cell.length_a   1.000
_cell.length_b   1.000
_cell.length_c   1.000
_cell.angle_alpha   90.00
_cell.angle_beta   90.00
_cell.angle_gamma   90.00
#
_symmetry.space_group_name_H-M   'P 1'
#
loop_
_entity.id
_entity.type
_entity.pdbx_description
1 polymer ?
#
loop_
_entity_poly.entity_id
_entity_poly.type
_entity_poly.pdbx_seq_one_letter_code
_entity_poly.pdbx_strand_id
1 'polypeptide(L)'
;IAAVAVRALLDDRAPNTDLVITGPQALSYGDIAAVLTEVTGRTVVHQRLTREEMVQRLAAEMPAAFASMLADMDLAIAGGV
;
A
#
# COMPACT_ATOMS: atom_id res chain seq x y z
N ILE A 1 8.16 -0.87 -10.36
CA ILE A 1 7.00 -0.86 -11.29
C ILE A 1 7.31 -0.10 -12.57
N ALA A 2 7.54 1.22 -12.54
CA ALA A 2 7.77 2.01 -13.76
C ALA A 2 8.89 1.47 -14.68
N ALA A 3 10.02 1.06 -14.11
CA ALA A 3 11.10 0.43 -14.88
C ALA A 3 10.67 -0.86 -15.61
N VAL A 4 9.79 -1.67 -14.99
CA VAL A 4 9.23 -2.88 -15.62
C VAL A 4 8.31 -2.51 -16.78
N ALA A 5 7.49 -1.46 -16.63
CA ALA A 5 6.63 -0.97 -17.71
C ALA A 5 7.45 -0.48 -18.92
N VAL A 6 8.55 0.25 -18.69
CA VAL A 6 9.48 0.67 -19.75
C VAL A 6 10.02 -0.54 -20.50
N ARG A 7 10.49 -1.58 -19.79
CA ARG A 7 10.99 -2.81 -20.41
C ARG A 7 9.91 -3.55 -21.19
N ALA A 8 8.71 -3.68 -20.62
CA ALA A 8 7.60 -4.36 -21.28
C ALA A 8 7.16 -3.67 -22.58
N LEU A 9 7.30 -2.34 -22.66
CA LEU A 9 6.93 -1.56 -23.83
C LEU A 9 8.02 -1.49 -24.91
N LEU A 10 9.29 -1.58 -24.52
CA LEU A 10 10.43 -1.30 -25.41
C LEU A 10 11.25 -2.52 -25.82
N ASP A 11 11.10 -3.67 -25.15
CA ASP A 11 11.86 -4.87 -25.48
C ASP A 11 11.36 -5.52 -26.78
N ASP A 12 12.29 -6.06 -27.58
CA ASP A 12 12.01 -6.68 -28.89
C ASP A 12 10.95 -7.79 -28.84
N ARG A 13 10.79 -8.43 -27.67
CA ARG A 13 9.79 -9.46 -27.42
C ARG A 13 8.92 -9.05 -26.25
N ALA A 14 7.63 -8.87 -26.53
CA ALA A 14 6.63 -8.65 -25.50
C ALA A 14 6.56 -9.84 -24.53
N PRO A 15 6.33 -9.60 -23.22
CA PRO A 15 6.21 -10.66 -22.23
C PRO A 15 5.09 -11.66 -22.51
N ASN A 16 4.01 -11.22 -23.18
CA ASN A 16 2.83 -12.04 -23.52
C ASN A 16 2.29 -12.87 -22.34
N THR A 17 2.39 -12.31 -21.14
CA THR A 17 2.00 -12.94 -19.87
C THR A 17 1.74 -11.87 -18.82
N ASP A 18 1.05 -12.24 -17.75
CA ASP A 18 0.81 -11.36 -16.62
C ASP A 18 2.09 -11.24 -15.77
N LEU A 19 2.49 -10.00 -15.49
CA LEU A 19 3.65 -9.71 -14.65
C LEU A 19 3.19 -9.35 -13.23
N VAL A 20 3.50 -10.21 -12.26
CA VAL A 20 3.30 -9.90 -10.84
C VAL A 20 4.49 -9.07 -10.35
N ILE A 21 4.25 -7.80 -10.03
CA ILE A 21 5.30 -6.86 -9.63
C ILE A 21 5.05 -6.38 -8.20
N THR A 22 5.89 -6.84 -7.28
CA THR A 22 5.88 -6.45 -5.86
C THR A 22 7.25 -5.91 -5.42
N GLY A 23 7.34 -5.40 -4.19
CA GLY A 23 8.62 -5.12 -3.54
C GLY A 23 9.36 -6.42 -3.17
N PRO A 24 10.67 -6.34 -2.85
CA PRO A 24 11.48 -7.52 -2.53
C PRO A 24 11.09 -8.21 -1.22
N GLN A 25 10.29 -7.54 -0.38
CA GLN A 25 9.84 -8.03 0.91
C GLN A 25 8.44 -7.47 1.22
N ALA A 26 7.63 -8.28 1.90
CA ALA A 26 6.40 -7.81 2.53
C ALA A 26 6.75 -7.10 3.84
N LEU A 27 6.22 -5.89 4.04
CA LEU A 27 6.45 -5.09 5.24
C LEU A 27 5.11 -4.83 5.92
N SER A 28 5.08 -4.95 7.24
CA SER A 28 3.95 -4.47 8.03
C SER A 28 3.99 -2.94 8.14
N TYR A 29 2.86 -2.31 8.46
CA TYR A 29 2.85 -0.88 8.77
C TYR A 29 3.76 -0.49 9.95
N GLY A 30 4.02 -1.43 10.86
CA GLY A 30 5.01 -1.24 11.94
C GLY A 30 6.44 -1.16 11.40
N ASP A 31 6.79 -2.03 10.46
CA ASP A 31 8.11 -2.01 9.79
C ASP A 31 8.29 -0.72 9.01
N ILE A 32 7.25 -0.27 8.30
CA ILE A 32 7.26 1.02 7.58
C ILE A 32 7.49 2.17 8.55
N ALA A 33 6.80 2.20 9.70
CA ALA A 33 6.97 3.24 10.71
C ALA A 33 8.39 3.24 11.31
N ALA A 34 8.99 2.06 11.52
CA ALA A 34 10.36 1.92 11.99
C ALA A 34 11.37 2.47 10.96
N VAL A 35 11.23 2.09 9.68
CA VAL A 35 12.08 2.59 8.59
C VAL A 35 11.97 4.12 8.46
N LEU A 36 10.75 4.66 8.53
CA LEU A 36 10.54 6.10 8.50
C LEU A 36 11.19 6.80 9.70
N THR A 37 11.11 6.19 10.88
CA THR A 37 11.76 6.72 12.09
C THR A 37 13.28 6.78 11.92
N GLU A 38 13.88 5.71 11.41
CA GLU A 38 15.32 5.61 11.17
C GLU A 38 15.79 6.65 10.14
N VAL A 39 15.13 6.73 8.98
CA VAL A 39 15.56 7.59 7.88
C VAL A 39 15.32 9.08 8.17
N THR A 40 14.24 9.40 8.88
CA THR A 40 13.87 10.81 9.14
C THR A 40 14.37 11.35 10.47
N GLY A 41 14.80 10.48 11.40
CA GLY A 41 15.16 10.85 12.77
C GLY A 41 13.98 11.31 13.64
N ARG A 42 12.74 11.21 13.14
CA ARG A 42 11.52 11.59 13.85
C ARG A 42 10.74 10.34 14.23
N THR A 43 10.31 10.22 15.48
CA THR A 43 9.49 9.08 15.91
C THR A 43 8.18 9.02 15.13
N VAL A 44 8.02 7.97 14.33
CA VAL A 44 6.79 7.62 13.62
C VAL A 44 6.22 6.35 14.24
N VAL A 45 4.94 6.36 14.59
CA VAL A 45 4.24 5.21 15.17
C VAL A 45 3.06 4.82 14.29
N HIS A 46 2.87 3.51 14.10
CA HIS A 46 1.67 2.98 13.47
C HIS A 46 0.56 2.85 14.51
N GLN A 47 -0.55 3.57 14.31
CA GLN A 47 -1.74 3.46 15.13
C GLN A 47 -2.73 2.51 14.48
N ARG A 48 -3.09 1.45 15.19
CA ARG A 48 -4.16 0.53 14.77
C ARG A 48 -5.51 1.19 15.01
N LEU A 49 -6.33 1.23 13.98
CA LEU A 49 -7.69 1.77 14.01
C LEU A 49 -8.69 0.64 13.72
N THR A 50 -9.92 0.79 14.20
CA THR A 50 -11.02 -0.03 13.69
C THR A 50 -11.36 0.38 12.26
N ARG A 51 -12.12 -0.47 11.55
CA ARG A 51 -12.62 -0.15 10.22
C ARG A 51 -13.43 1.15 10.24
N GLU A 52 -14.31 1.33 11.20
CA GLU A 52 -15.16 2.51 11.33
C GLU A 52 -14.32 3.78 11.55
N GLU A 53 -13.33 3.72 12.43
CA GLU A 53 -12.40 4.82 12.68
C GLU A 53 -11.60 5.18 11.43
N MET A 54 -11.14 4.19 10.66
CA MET A 54 -10.45 4.41 9.40
C MET A 54 -11.36 5.08 8.36
N VAL A 55 -12.61 4.62 8.21
CA VAL A 55 -13.57 5.24 7.28
C VAL A 55 -13.80 6.70 7.65
N GLN A 56 -14.05 7.00 8.93
CA GLN A 56 -14.28 8.37 9.39
C GLN A 56 -13.07 9.26 9.11
N ARG A 57 -11.87 8.75 9.36
CA ARG A 57 -10.62 9.48 9.10
C ARG A 57 -10.41 9.76 7.61
N LEU A 58 -10.61 8.75 6.75
CA LEU A 58 -10.41 8.90 5.31
C LEU A 58 -11.48 9.79 4.67
N ALA A 59 -12.73 9.71 5.15
CA ALA A 59 -13.83 10.52 4.64
C ALA A 59 -13.64 12.03 4.83
N ALA A 60 -12.72 12.45 5.72
CA ALA A 60 -12.33 13.85 5.85
C ALA A 60 -11.54 14.36 4.61
N GLU A 61 -10.90 13.47 3.86
CA GLU A 61 -9.99 13.81 2.76
C GLU A 61 -10.50 13.34 1.39
N MET A 62 -11.51 12.46 1.36
CA MET A 62 -12.02 11.87 0.12
C MET A 62 -13.50 11.47 0.21
N PRO A 63 -14.18 11.20 -0.92
CA PRO A 63 -15.56 10.77 -0.92
C PRO A 63 -15.79 9.51 -0.07
N ALA A 64 -16.89 9.50 0.69
CA ALA A 64 -17.19 8.45 1.67
C ALA A 64 -17.19 7.03 1.09
N ALA A 65 -17.68 6.85 -0.15
CA ALA A 65 -17.67 5.55 -0.81
C ALA A 65 -16.24 5.04 -1.05
N PHE A 66 -15.31 5.93 -1.40
CA PHE A 66 -13.92 5.58 -1.62
C PHE A 66 -13.19 5.33 -0.28
N ALA A 67 -13.48 6.13 0.74
CA ALA A 67 -13.01 5.89 2.10
C ALA A 67 -13.43 4.52 2.64
N SER A 68 -14.70 4.11 2.42
CA SER A 68 -15.16 2.77 2.78
C SER A 68 -14.41 1.67 2.04
N MET A 69 -14.24 1.81 0.72
CA MET A 69 -13.50 0.84 -0.09
C MET A 69 -12.08 0.66 0.44
N LEU A 70 -11.35 1.74 0.74
CA LEU A 70 -9.97 1.64 1.24
C LEU A 70 -9.90 1.00 2.63
N ALA A 71 -10.86 1.28 3.52
CA ALA A 71 -10.92 0.65 4.83
C ALA A 71 -11.25 -0.86 4.75
N ASP A 72 -12.10 -1.25 3.79
CA ASP A 72 -12.38 -2.66 3.51
C ASP A 72 -11.14 -3.39 2.98
N MET A 73 -10.37 -2.75 2.10
CA MET A 73 -9.12 -3.30 1.60
C MET A 73 -8.09 -3.49 2.71
N ASP A 74 -7.93 -2.52 3.62
CA ASP A 74 -6.98 -2.63 4.74
C ASP A 74 -7.36 -3.79 5.70
N LEU A 75 -8.66 -3.96 5.96
CA LEU A 75 -9.16 -5.09 6.75
C LEU A 75 -8.90 -6.43 6.07
N ALA A 76 -9.07 -6.51 4.74
CA ALA A 76 -8.77 -7.72 3.97
C ALA A 76 -7.27 -8.08 4.04
N ILE A 77 -6.39 -7.09 3.88
CA ILE A 77 -4.94 -7.26 4.00
C ILE A 77 -4.57 -7.77 5.41
N ALA A 78 -5.18 -7.19 6.45
CA ALA A 78 -4.99 -7.65 7.84
C ALA A 78 -5.46 -9.10 8.05
N GLY A 79 -6.46 -9.55 7.27
CA GLY A 79 -6.93 -10.93 7.21
C GLY A 79 -6.07 -11.87 6.37
N GLY A 80 -5.03 -11.36 5.68
CA GLY A 80 -4.13 -12.15 4.84
C GLY A 80 -4.65 -12.45 3.43
N VAL A 81 -5.56 -11.61 2.92
CA VAL A 81 -6.15 -11.70 1.58
C VAL A 81 -5.46 -10.74 0.61
#